data_AF-A0A2P8A0K8-F1
#
_entry.id   AF-A0A2P8A0K8-F1
#
_cell.length_a   1.000
_cell.length_b   1.000
_cell.length_c   1.000
_cell.angle_alpha   90.00
_cell.angle_beta   90.00
_cell.angle_gamma   90.00
#
_symmetry.space_group_name_H-M   'P 1'
#
loop_
_entity.id
_entity.type
_entity.pdbx_description
1 polymer ?
#
loop_
_entity_poly.entity_id
_entity_poly.type
_entity_poly.pdbx_seq_one_letter_code
_entity_poly.pdbx_strand_id
1 'polypeptide(L)'
;MPFHSGTHGPEYPYAGRSELDENEEVTGLSSFYHLDDDDVFYLEQGDFPSVFDSKEDGKAFVQTIARIHGVEIYPLPSNHLRIATQPINPQYSIARPRLQRYGPEQRGTTRIANMFLDLVYAHEQMASHPHPNIVKYHGCIIKRGRIIGIVLDRHSISLDAMIFQNSERLTTLDPGSVGNGLESGIRHLQSLGTPTTTSARKRSS
;
A
#
# COMPACT_ATOMS: atom_id res chain seq x y z
N MET A 1 9.54 26.42 -3.16
CA MET A 1 10.53 25.84 -2.23
C MET A 1 10.59 24.35 -2.52
N PRO A 2 11.76 23.77 -2.82
CA PRO A 2 11.83 22.39 -3.25
C PRO A 2 11.76 21.48 -2.04
N PHE A 3 10.80 20.55 -2.04
CA PHE A 3 10.69 19.49 -1.05
C PHE A 3 11.71 18.39 -1.39
N HIS A 4 12.69 18.19 -0.51
CA HIS A 4 13.51 16.99 -0.31
C HIS A 4 13.47 16.81 1.23
N SER A 5 13.31 15.65 1.86
CA SER A 5 13.60 14.26 1.51
C SER A 5 12.91 13.31 2.51
N GLY A 6 12.84 12.02 2.19
CA GLY A 6 13.04 10.99 3.23
C GLY A 6 11.89 10.04 3.59
N THR A 7 11.36 9.28 2.63
CA THR A 7 11.03 7.87 2.90
C THR A 7 11.74 7.03 1.87
N HIS A 8 12.96 6.63 2.19
CA HIS A 8 13.67 5.59 1.45
C HIS A 8 12.78 4.34 1.44
N GLY A 9 12.04 4.13 0.35
CA GLY A 9 12.07 2.81 -0.28
C GLY A 9 13.53 2.47 -0.63
N PRO A 10 13.87 1.22 -0.95
CA PRO A 10 15.24 0.89 -1.33
C PRO A 10 15.75 1.95 -2.31
N GLU A 11 16.97 2.44 -2.10
CA GLU A 11 17.66 3.45 -2.94
C GLU A 11 17.91 2.96 -4.38
N TYR A 12 17.29 1.84 -4.74
CA TYR A 12 17.47 1.01 -5.89
C TYR A 12 16.09 0.68 -6.46
N PRO A 13 15.98 0.54 -7.79
CA PRO A 13 14.83 -0.16 -8.33
C PRO A 13 14.80 -1.58 -7.78
N TYR A 14 13.65 -2.00 -7.27
CA TYR A 14 13.50 -3.33 -6.70
C TYR A 14 12.98 -4.26 -7.80
N ALA A 15 13.77 -5.28 -8.13
CA ALA A 15 13.33 -6.40 -8.93
C ALA A 15 12.72 -7.45 -7.98
N GLY A 16 11.42 -7.64 -8.06
CA GLY A 16 10.73 -8.73 -7.36
C GLY A 16 10.54 -9.92 -8.29
N ARG A 17 10.90 -11.12 -7.83
CA ARG A 17 10.53 -12.38 -8.48
C ARG A 17 9.18 -12.81 -7.92
N SER A 18 8.16 -12.96 -8.75
CA SER A 18 6.92 -13.64 -8.37
C SER A 18 7.12 -15.15 -8.58
N GLU A 19 6.83 -15.97 -7.57
CA GLU A 19 6.99 -17.43 -7.62
C GLU A 19 5.65 -18.19 -7.53
N LEU A 20 5.60 -19.19 -8.41
CA LEU A 20 4.76 -20.39 -8.52
C LEU A 20 3.27 -20.21 -8.81
N ASP A 21 2.86 -20.77 -9.95
CA ASP A 21 1.46 -21.07 -10.26
C ASP A 21 1.00 -22.33 -9.50
N GLU A 22 -0.29 -22.64 -9.60
CA GLU A 22 -0.93 -23.80 -8.96
C GLU A 22 -0.38 -25.16 -9.44
N ASN A 23 0.50 -25.16 -10.45
CA ASN A 23 1.13 -26.34 -11.05
C ASN A 23 2.62 -26.48 -10.69
N GLU A 24 3.14 -25.70 -9.73
CA GLU A 24 4.56 -25.66 -9.36
C GLU A 24 5.49 -25.29 -10.53
N GLU A 25 4.98 -24.63 -11.58
CA GLU A 25 5.82 -24.12 -12.67
C GLU A 25 6.40 -22.76 -12.28
N VAL A 26 7.73 -22.64 -12.35
CA VAL A 26 8.43 -21.36 -12.22
C VAL A 26 8.21 -20.55 -13.49
N THR A 27 7.14 -19.77 -13.56
CA THR A 27 6.99 -18.73 -14.59
C THR A 27 7.89 -17.55 -14.21
N GLY A 28 9.19 -17.68 -14.48
CA GLY A 28 10.26 -16.77 -14.03
C GLY A 28 10.25 -15.38 -14.66
N LEU A 29 9.14 -14.66 -14.63
CA LEU A 29 9.09 -13.25 -15.02
C LEU A 29 9.55 -12.39 -13.85
N SER A 30 10.66 -11.69 -14.05
CA SER A 30 11.08 -10.63 -13.14
C SER A 30 10.14 -9.43 -13.33
N SER A 31 9.75 -8.77 -12.24
CA SER A 31 9.04 -7.48 -12.30
C SER A 31 9.97 -6.39 -11.79
N PHE A 32 10.25 -5.40 -12.62
CA PHE A 32 11.05 -4.24 -12.29
C PHE A 32 10.11 -3.04 -12.15
N TYR A 33 10.16 -2.39 -11.00
CA TYR A 33 9.41 -1.16 -10.78
C TYR A 33 10.32 -0.01 -10.34
N HIS A 34 10.02 1.17 -10.86
CA HIS A 34 10.65 2.42 -10.45
C HIS A 34 9.57 3.46 -10.16
N LEU A 35 9.74 4.20 -9.07
CA LEU A 35 8.93 5.35 -8.69
C LEU A 35 9.87 6.55 -8.62
N ASP A 36 9.63 7.56 -9.45
CA ASP A 36 10.43 8.79 -9.43
C ASP A 36 9.92 9.81 -8.40
N ASP A 37 10.65 10.91 -8.26
CA ASP A 37 10.32 12.02 -7.34
C ASP A 37 9.00 12.73 -7.72
N ASP A 38 8.53 12.54 -8.95
CA ASP A 38 7.25 13.03 -9.44
C ASP A 38 6.12 12.03 -9.21
N ASP A 39 6.32 10.98 -8.42
CA ASP A 39 5.37 9.91 -8.16
C ASP A 39 4.89 9.24 -9.46
N VAL A 40 5.75 9.15 -10.47
CA VAL A 40 5.47 8.42 -11.71
C VAL A 40 6.01 7.01 -11.57
N PHE A 41 5.15 6.03 -11.85
CA PHE A 41 5.54 4.63 -11.85
C PHE A 41 5.95 4.17 -13.25
N TYR A 42 7.04 3.41 -13.28
CA TYR A 42 7.52 2.67 -14.42
C TYR A 42 7.51 1.20 -14.04
N LEU A 43 7.07 0.35 -14.96
CA LEU A 43 7.04 -1.09 -14.74
C LEU A 43 7.39 -1.84 -16.02
N GLU A 44 8.31 -2.78 -15.89
CA GLU A 44 8.59 -3.79 -16.90
C GLU A 44 8.44 -5.18 -16.29
N GLN A 45 7.91 -6.11 -17.10
CA GLN A 45 7.80 -7.52 -16.74
C GLN A 45 8.42 -8.33 -17.86
N GLY A 46 9.40 -9.17 -17.54
CA GLY A 46 10.15 -9.85 -18.58
C GLY A 46 11.36 -10.60 -18.05
N ASP A 47 12.17 -11.05 -19.01
CA ASP A 47 13.45 -11.68 -18.75
C ASP A 47 14.54 -10.60 -18.81
N PHE A 48 14.85 -10.03 -17.64
CA PHE A 48 15.90 -9.02 -17.46
C PHE A 48 16.68 -9.29 -16.16
N PRO A 49 17.91 -8.76 -16.06
CA PRO A 49 18.73 -8.91 -14.86
C PRO A 49 17.96 -8.46 -13.62
N SER A 50 17.98 -9.29 -12.57
CA SER A 50 17.42 -8.92 -11.27
C SER A 50 18.28 -7.91 -10.51
N VAL A 51 19.51 -7.67 -10.98
CA VAL A 51 20.50 -6.75 -10.41
C VAL A 51 21.21 -6.03 -11.55
N PHE A 52 21.44 -4.72 -11.39
CA PHE A 52 22.23 -3.90 -12.30
C PHE A 52 23.64 -3.71 -11.74
N ASP A 53 24.65 -3.74 -12.61
CA ASP A 53 26.06 -3.61 -12.24
C ASP A 53 26.38 -2.20 -11.69
N SER A 54 25.63 -1.18 -12.11
CA SER A 54 25.76 0.19 -11.64
C SER A 54 24.43 0.94 -11.54
N LYS A 55 24.44 2.08 -10.86
CA LYS A 55 23.28 3.00 -10.76
C LYS A 55 22.94 3.60 -12.12
N GLU A 56 23.97 3.88 -12.92
CA GLU A 56 23.86 4.41 -14.27
C GLU A 56 23.15 3.42 -15.19
N ASP A 57 23.48 2.13 -15.10
CA ASP A 57 22.82 1.07 -15.88
C ASP A 57 21.34 0.92 -15.48
N GLY A 58 21.05 0.96 -14.17
CA GLY A 58 19.67 0.95 -13.69
C GLY A 58 18.87 2.16 -14.17
N LYS A 59 19.47 3.36 -14.21
CA LYS A 59 18.83 4.56 -14.77
C LYS A 59 18.61 4.44 -16.28
N ALA A 60 19.59 3.91 -17.02
CA ALA A 60 19.46 3.68 -18.45
C ALA A 60 18.32 2.69 -18.73
N PHE A 61 18.18 1.63 -17.93
CA PHE A 61 17.06 0.69 -18.03
C PHE A 61 15.70 1.33 -17.72
N VAL A 62 15.60 2.21 -16.71
CA VAL A 62 14.35 2.97 -16.45
C VAL A 62 13.92 3.77 -17.69
N GLN A 63 14.87 4.27 -18.49
CA GLN A 63 14.55 5.01 -19.72
C GLN A 63 14.02 4.12 -20.84
N THR A 64 14.21 2.79 -20.77
CA THR A 64 13.74 1.85 -21.79
C THR A 64 12.36 1.27 -21.50
N ILE A 65 11.84 1.45 -20.28
CA ILE A 65 10.61 0.78 -19.83
C ILE A 65 9.38 1.70 -19.90
N ALA A 66 8.21 1.08 -20.02
CA ALA A 66 6.97 1.82 -20.16
C ALA A 66 6.57 2.53 -18.85
N ARG A 67 6.27 3.83 -18.98
CA ARG A 67 5.58 4.59 -17.95
C ARG A 67 4.14 4.09 -17.81
N ILE A 68 3.70 3.88 -16.58
CA ILE A 68 2.28 3.68 -16.28
C ILE A 68 1.58 5.04 -16.24
N HIS A 69 0.47 5.19 -16.97
CA HIS A 69 -0.29 6.42 -16.89
C HIS A 69 -0.89 6.56 -15.48
N GLY A 70 -0.72 7.74 -14.88
CA GLY A 70 -1.19 7.98 -13.51
C GLY A 70 -2.69 7.75 -13.31
N VAL A 71 -3.48 7.81 -14.39
CA VAL A 71 -4.93 7.53 -14.35
C VAL A 71 -5.26 6.07 -14.03
N GLU A 72 -4.33 5.16 -14.32
CA GLU A 72 -4.51 3.72 -14.17
C GLU A 72 -4.28 3.26 -12.72
N ILE A 73 -3.50 4.03 -11.96
CA ILE A 73 -3.01 3.66 -10.63
C ILE A 73 -3.39 4.65 -9.52
N TYR A 74 -3.63 5.93 -9.86
CA TYR A 74 -3.99 6.96 -8.90
C TYR A 74 -5.42 7.45 -9.14
N PRO A 75 -6.36 7.18 -8.23
CA PRO A 75 -7.73 7.64 -8.37
C PRO A 75 -7.85 9.15 -8.15
N LEU A 76 -8.96 9.72 -8.63
CA LEU A 76 -9.37 11.08 -8.27
C LEU A 76 -9.91 11.07 -6.83
N PRO A 77 -9.65 12.13 -6.04
CA PRO A 77 -10.25 12.26 -4.73
C PRO A 77 -11.75 12.54 -4.83
N SER A 78 -12.53 12.01 -3.89
CA SER A 78 -13.90 12.46 -3.64
C SER A 78 -13.92 13.61 -2.62
N ASN A 79 -14.98 14.42 -2.63
CA ASN A 79 -15.04 15.69 -1.88
C ASN A 79 -15.00 15.55 -0.35
N HIS A 80 -15.08 14.34 0.18
CA HIS A 80 -15.21 14.08 1.63
C HIS A 80 -14.01 13.36 2.24
N LEU A 81 -12.92 13.18 1.48
CA LEU A 81 -11.73 12.52 1.98
C LEU A 81 -10.91 13.45 2.87
N ARG A 82 -10.36 12.91 3.95
CA ARG A 82 -9.36 13.58 4.78
C ARG A 82 -8.10 13.72 3.96
N ILE A 83 -7.63 14.95 3.82
CA ILE A 83 -6.34 15.25 3.21
C ILE A 83 -5.31 15.36 4.33
N ALA A 84 -4.19 14.65 4.19
CA ALA A 84 -3.09 14.76 5.14
C ALA A 84 -2.47 16.16 5.02
N THR A 85 -2.59 16.96 6.07
CA THR A 85 -2.06 18.35 6.11
C THR A 85 -0.73 18.45 6.84
N GLN A 86 -0.36 17.43 7.62
CA GLN A 86 0.88 17.42 8.38
C GLN A 86 2.07 17.08 7.47
N PRO A 87 3.25 17.70 7.70
CA PRO A 87 4.46 17.32 6.99
C PRO A 87 4.75 15.84 7.26
N ILE A 88 4.98 15.10 6.19
CA ILE A 88 5.37 13.69 6.29
C ILE A 88 6.76 13.66 6.92
N ASN A 89 6.84 13.03 8.08
CA ASN A 89 8.08 12.86 8.83
C ASN A 89 8.25 11.36 9.16
N PRO A 90 9.40 10.95 9.75
CA PRO A 90 9.70 9.54 9.99
C PRO A 90 8.71 8.78 10.88
N GLN A 91 7.83 9.45 11.63
CA GLN A 91 6.79 8.82 12.45
C GLN A 91 5.62 8.27 11.62
N TYR A 92 5.58 8.57 10.32
CA TYR A 92 4.53 8.11 9.41
C TYR A 92 5.03 7.09 8.39
N SER A 93 4.10 6.26 7.96
CA SER A 93 4.25 5.36 6.82
C SER A 93 3.35 5.83 5.68
N ILE A 94 3.84 5.74 4.45
CA ILE A 94 3.05 6.01 3.25
C ILE A 94 2.69 4.68 2.61
N ALA A 95 1.40 4.34 2.56
CA ALA A 95 0.94 3.24 1.74
C ALA A 95 0.52 3.75 0.36
N ARG A 96 0.97 3.06 -0.69
CA ARG A 96 0.76 3.40 -2.11
C ARG A 96 0.02 2.27 -2.84
N PRO A 97 -0.52 2.53 -4.06
CA PRO A 97 -1.08 1.46 -4.88
C PRO A 97 -0.07 0.31 -5.06
N ARG A 98 -0.50 -0.92 -4.80
CA ARG A 98 0.33 -2.11 -5.01
C ARG A 98 0.28 -2.53 -6.48
N LEU A 99 1.44 -2.55 -7.13
CA LEU A 99 1.55 -2.90 -8.57
C LEU A 99 1.87 -4.37 -8.84
N GLN A 100 1.87 -5.23 -7.81
CA GLN A 100 2.17 -6.66 -7.94
C GLN A 100 1.26 -7.39 -8.95
N ARG A 101 0.05 -6.87 -9.17
CA ARG A 101 -0.94 -7.41 -10.13
C ARG A 101 -1.13 -6.52 -11.36
N TYR A 102 -0.23 -5.57 -11.59
CA TYR A 102 -0.26 -4.76 -12.80
C TYR A 102 0.47 -5.53 -13.89
N GLY A 103 -0.30 -6.14 -14.80
CA GLY A 103 0.22 -6.83 -15.97
C GLY A 103 -0.43 -6.34 -17.27
N PRO A 104 -0.18 -7.03 -18.39
CA PRO A 104 -0.74 -6.67 -19.70
C PRO A 104 -2.26 -6.48 -19.69
N GLU A 105 -2.99 -7.29 -18.92
CA GLU A 105 -4.45 -7.22 -18.80
C GLU A 105 -4.96 -5.97 -18.06
N GLN A 106 -4.13 -5.36 -17.21
CA GLN A 106 -4.50 -4.17 -16.43
C GLN A 106 -4.06 -2.88 -17.12
N ARG A 107 -3.17 -2.94 -18.12
CA ARG A 107 -2.74 -1.76 -18.89
C ARG A 107 -3.92 -1.09 -19.57
N GLY A 108 -4.00 0.23 -19.45
CA GLY A 108 -5.09 1.05 -19.97
C GLY A 108 -6.38 0.98 -19.16
N THR A 109 -6.42 0.22 -18.05
CA THR A 109 -7.59 0.10 -17.17
C THR A 109 -7.43 0.96 -15.91
N THR A 110 -8.54 1.22 -15.20
CA THR A 110 -8.54 1.90 -13.89
C THR A 110 -8.64 0.92 -12.72
N ARG A 111 -8.42 -0.38 -12.94
CA ARG A 111 -8.64 -1.41 -11.91
C ARG A 111 -7.78 -1.18 -10.67
N ILE A 112 -6.49 -0.87 -10.84
CA ILE A 112 -5.59 -0.62 -9.71
C ILE A 112 -5.98 0.68 -8.98
N ALA A 113 -6.29 1.75 -9.71
CA ALA A 113 -6.80 2.98 -9.12
C ALA A 113 -8.06 2.76 -8.29
N ASN A 114 -9.02 1.95 -8.78
CA ASN A 114 -10.25 1.64 -8.06
C ASN A 114 -9.98 0.80 -6.80
N MET A 115 -9.14 -0.23 -6.89
CA MET A 115 -8.74 -1.02 -5.70
C MET A 115 -8.06 -0.15 -4.64
N PHE A 116 -7.25 0.83 -5.07
CA PHE A 116 -6.64 1.76 -4.14
C PHE A 116 -7.66 2.75 -3.55
N LEU A 117 -8.67 3.17 -4.33
CA LEU A 117 -9.76 3.99 -3.80
C LEU A 117 -10.60 3.23 -2.77
N ASP A 118 -10.88 1.94 -2.99
CA ASP A 118 -11.56 1.09 -2.01
C ASP A 118 -10.76 0.99 -0.70
N LEU A 119 -9.43 0.87 -0.80
CA LEU A 119 -8.54 0.91 0.36
C LEU A 119 -8.63 2.25 1.11
N VAL A 120 -8.68 3.37 0.38
CA VAL A 120 -8.87 4.70 0.97
C VAL A 120 -10.20 4.77 1.73
N TYR A 121 -11.30 4.32 1.13
CA TYR A 121 -12.61 4.34 1.78
C TYR A 121 -12.68 3.46 3.02
N ALA A 122 -12.05 2.27 2.99
CA ALA A 122 -11.93 1.44 4.17
C ALA A 122 -11.22 2.18 5.31
N HIS A 123 -10.14 2.91 5.03
CA HIS A 123 -9.42 3.69 6.02
C HIS A 123 -10.21 4.90 6.54
N GLU A 124 -11.01 5.56 5.69
CA GLU A 124 -11.91 6.63 6.14
C GLU A 124 -12.99 6.13 7.10
N GLN A 125 -13.55 4.95 6.82
CA GLN A 125 -14.54 4.32 7.69
C GLN A 125 -13.93 3.92 9.04
N MET A 126 -12.75 3.31 9.02
CA MET A 126 -11.99 2.95 10.24
C MET A 126 -11.58 4.19 11.04
N ALA A 127 -11.20 5.29 10.39
CA ALA A 127 -10.80 6.52 11.08
C ALA A 127 -11.96 7.18 11.83
N SER A 128 -13.20 6.91 11.44
CA SER A 128 -14.39 7.38 12.16
C SER A 128 -14.70 6.54 13.41
N HIS A 129 -14.10 5.36 13.52
CA HIS A 129 -14.26 4.43 14.64
C HIS A 129 -12.89 3.87 15.04
N PRO A 130 -12.00 4.69 15.65
CA PRO A 130 -10.63 4.28 15.93
C PRO A 130 -10.58 3.12 16.94
N HIS A 131 -9.63 2.20 16.73
CA HIS A 131 -9.38 1.05 17.61
C HIS A 131 -7.88 0.92 17.86
N PRO A 132 -7.42 0.63 19.10
CA PRO A 132 -5.99 0.60 19.45
C PRO A 132 -5.17 -0.44 18.69
N ASN A 133 -5.79 -1.54 18.23
CA ASN A 133 -5.13 -2.58 17.43
C ASN A 133 -5.29 -2.40 15.90
N ILE A 134 -5.70 -1.22 15.44
CA ILE A 134 -5.77 -0.87 14.03
C ILE A 134 -4.92 0.38 13.82
N VAL A 135 -4.09 0.37 12.78
CA VAL A 135 -3.21 1.49 12.46
C VAL A 135 -4.01 2.77 12.21
N LYS A 136 -3.55 3.88 12.78
CA LYS A 136 -4.22 5.17 12.60
C LYS A 136 -4.00 5.70 11.19
N TYR A 137 -5.09 6.14 10.56
CA TYR A 137 -5.09 6.84 9.29
C TYR A 137 -5.14 8.36 9.49
N HIS A 138 -4.29 9.09 8.77
CA HIS A 138 -4.15 10.55 8.87
C HIS A 138 -4.62 11.31 7.64
N GLY A 139 -5.02 10.60 6.57
CA GLY A 139 -5.50 11.22 5.34
C GLY A 139 -4.75 10.76 4.09
N CYS A 140 -5.23 11.25 2.96
CA CYS A 140 -4.65 11.06 1.63
C CYS A 140 -3.58 12.10 1.32
N ILE A 141 -2.58 11.68 0.55
CA ILE A 141 -1.63 12.56 -0.12
C ILE A 141 -2.18 12.85 -1.52
N ILE A 142 -2.39 14.13 -1.82
CA ILE A 142 -2.85 14.59 -3.13
C ILE A 142 -1.71 15.24 -3.88
N LYS A 143 -1.44 14.76 -5.10
CA LYS A 143 -0.49 15.39 -6.04
C LYS A 143 -1.09 15.34 -7.44
N ARG A 144 -1.01 16.46 -8.18
CA ARG A 144 -1.61 16.60 -9.53
C ARG A 144 -3.10 16.21 -9.55
N GLY A 145 -3.84 16.57 -8.51
CA GLY A 145 -5.28 16.29 -8.39
C GLY A 145 -5.64 14.82 -8.19
N ARG A 146 -4.69 13.93 -7.88
CA ARG A 146 -4.94 12.50 -7.66
C ARG A 146 -4.39 12.04 -6.31
N ILE A 147 -4.99 10.98 -5.77
CA ILE A 147 -4.53 10.33 -4.54
C ILE A 147 -3.32 9.46 -4.88
N ILE A 148 -2.14 9.87 -4.41
CA ILE A 148 -0.88 9.16 -4.68
C ILE A 148 -0.42 8.26 -3.53
N GLY A 149 -1.05 8.40 -2.36
CA GLY A 149 -0.73 7.66 -1.15
C GLY A 149 -1.70 7.95 -0.02
N ILE A 150 -1.65 7.12 1.02
CA ILE A 150 -2.30 7.37 2.31
C ILE A 150 -1.26 7.42 3.42
N VAL A 151 -1.49 8.28 4.40
CA VAL A 151 -0.60 8.47 5.56
C VAL A 151 -1.12 7.66 6.74
N LEU A 152 -0.28 6.78 7.26
CA LEU A 152 -0.55 5.90 8.39
C LEU A 152 0.48 6.12 9.50
N ASP A 153 0.14 5.78 10.74
CA ASP A 153 1.15 5.66 11.80
C ASP A 153 2.24 4.65 11.41
N ARG A 154 3.50 4.97 11.67
CA ARG A 154 4.61 4.03 11.52
C ARG A 154 4.79 3.24 12.81
N HIS A 155 4.79 1.92 12.68
CA HIS A 155 5.22 1.02 13.75
C HIS A 155 6.70 0.67 13.57
N SER A 156 7.43 0.54 14.68
CA SER A 156 8.87 0.32 14.66
C SER A 156 9.29 -1.04 14.08
N ILE A 157 8.40 -2.03 14.11
CA ILE A 157 8.68 -3.38 13.65
C ILE A 157 7.38 -4.11 13.29
N SER A 158 7.40 -4.96 12.26
CA SER A 158 6.31 -5.87 11.94
C SER A 158 6.48 -7.22 12.63
N LEU A 159 5.40 -8.02 12.71
CA LEU A 159 5.48 -9.37 13.26
C LEU A 159 6.42 -10.26 12.44
N ASP A 160 6.35 -10.19 11.11
CA ASP A 160 7.24 -10.94 10.21
C ASP A 160 8.72 -10.59 10.45
N ALA A 161 9.03 -9.29 10.58
CA ALA A 161 10.38 -8.85 10.86
C ALA A 161 10.86 -9.35 12.24
N MET A 162 9.98 -9.39 13.25
CA MET A 162 10.33 -9.99 14.54
C MET A 162 10.63 -11.48 14.39
N ILE A 163 9.80 -12.23 13.67
CA ILE A 163 9.94 -13.68 13.48
C ILE A 163 11.24 -14.02 12.74
N PHE A 164 11.51 -13.36 11.62
CA PHE A 164 12.59 -13.75 10.72
C PHE A 164 13.91 -13.02 10.94
N GLN A 165 13.89 -11.86 11.61
CA GLN A 165 15.06 -10.98 11.68
C GLN A 165 15.46 -10.59 13.11
N ASN A 166 14.56 -10.76 14.10
CA ASN A 166 14.82 -10.26 15.46
C ASN A 166 14.24 -11.20 16.54
N SER A 167 14.81 -12.41 16.62
CA SER A 167 14.40 -13.47 17.54
C SER A 167 14.48 -13.08 19.01
N GLU A 168 15.38 -12.17 19.39
CA GLU A 168 15.47 -11.67 20.77
C GLU A 168 14.21 -10.90 21.18
N ARG A 169 13.66 -10.03 20.33
CA ARG A 169 12.42 -9.32 20.64
C ARG A 169 11.21 -10.23 20.72
N LEU A 170 11.18 -11.34 19.98
CA LEU A 170 10.11 -12.33 20.10
C LEU A 170 9.98 -12.89 21.52
N THR A 171 11.11 -13.06 22.22
CA THR A 171 11.11 -13.58 23.60
C THR A 171 10.46 -12.61 24.61
N THR A 172 10.32 -11.34 24.23
CA THR A 172 9.67 -10.31 25.05
C THR A 172 8.20 -10.10 24.71
N LEU A 173 7.70 -10.70 23.63
CA LEU A 173 6.29 -10.64 23.28
C LEU A 173 5.51 -11.63 24.14
N ASP A 174 4.40 -11.17 24.71
CA ASP A 174 3.37 -12.06 25.24
C ASP A 174 2.46 -12.52 24.08
N PRO A 175 2.50 -13.80 23.68
CA PRO A 175 1.66 -14.31 22.59
C PRO A 175 0.17 -14.14 22.88
N GLY A 176 -0.23 -14.21 24.16
CA GLY A 176 -1.63 -14.02 24.58
C GLY A 176 -2.11 -12.61 24.28
N SER A 177 -1.33 -11.60 24.67
CA SER A 177 -1.62 -10.19 24.36
C SER A 177 -1.66 -9.90 22.86
N VAL A 178 -0.74 -10.48 22.07
CA VAL A 178 -0.73 -10.33 20.60
C VAL A 178 -2.00 -10.95 19.99
N GLY A 179 -2.34 -12.16 20.39
CA GLY A 179 -3.55 -12.86 19.93
C GLY A 179 -4.83 -12.09 20.28
N ASN A 180 -4.96 -11.66 21.53
CA ASN A 180 -6.10 -10.88 22.00
C ASN A 180 -6.24 -9.54 21.25
N GLY A 181 -5.11 -8.86 21.01
CA GLY A 181 -5.09 -7.61 20.24
C GLY A 181 -5.54 -7.80 18.79
N LEU A 182 -5.06 -8.87 18.14
CA LEU A 182 -5.48 -9.22 16.78
C LEU A 182 -6.97 -9.55 16.72
N GLU A 183 -7.46 -10.38 17.65
CA GLU A 183 -8.87 -10.77 17.72
C GLU A 183 -9.78 -9.56 17.95
N SER A 184 -9.41 -8.67 18.89
CA SER A 184 -10.16 -7.44 19.15
C SER A 184 -10.23 -6.55 17.91
N GLY A 185 -9.11 -6.36 17.21
CA GLY A 185 -9.07 -5.59 15.96
C GLY A 185 -9.93 -6.19 14.85
N ILE A 186 -9.88 -7.52 14.66
CA ILE A 186 -10.70 -8.21 13.66
C ILE A 186 -12.20 -8.09 13.99
N ARG A 187 -12.59 -8.33 15.24
CA ARG A 187 -13.98 -8.16 15.69
C ARG A 187 -14.47 -6.74 15.46
N HIS A 188 -13.62 -5.74 15.71
CA HIS A 188 -13.94 -4.34 15.42
C HIS A 188 -14.18 -4.12 13.92
N LEU A 189 -13.29 -4.59 13.04
CA LEU A 189 -13.47 -4.50 11.59
C LEU A 189 -14.76 -5.17 11.11
N GLN A 190 -15.08 -6.35 11.64
CA GLN A 190 -16.31 -7.07 11.32
C GLN A 190 -17.55 -6.26 11.71
N SER A 191 -17.53 -5.60 12.86
CA SER A 191 -18.64 -4.75 13.31
C SER A 191 -18.90 -3.55 12.39
N LEU A 192 -17.88 -3.04 11.69
CA LEU A 192 -18.01 -1.95 10.72
C LEU A 192 -18.56 -2.44 9.36
N GLY A 193 -18.30 -3.70 9.01
CA GLY A 193 -18.73 -4.32 7.76
C GLY A 193 -20.15 -4.89 7.77
N THR A 194 -20.75 -5.12 8.94
CA THR A 194 -22.14 -5.58 9.02
C THR A 194 -23.11 -4.42 8.75
N PRO A 195 -24.03 -4.53 7.78
CA PRO A 195 -25.07 -3.53 7.63
C PRO A 195 -25.95 -3.52 8.89
N THR A 196 -25.91 -2.44 9.66
CA THR A 196 -26.82 -2.24 10.80
C THR A 196 -28.24 -2.09 10.28
N THR A 197 -28.96 -3.20 10.18
CA THR A 197 -30.40 -3.20 9.90
C THR A 197 -31.11 -2.73 11.17
N THR A 198 -31.38 -1.43 11.29
CA THR A 198 -32.39 -0.93 12.23
C THR A 198 -33.11 0.26 11.59
N SER A 199 -33.98 -0.05 10.63
CA SER A 199 -35.16 0.79 10.38
C SER A 199 -36.35 0.07 10.99
N ALA A 200 -36.74 0.54 12.17
CA ALA A 200 -37.95 0.14 12.86
C ALA A 200 -39.16 0.45 11.98
N ARG A 201 -39.73 -0.58 11.35
CA ARG A 201 -41.02 -0.47 10.69
C ARG A 201 -42.10 -0.52 11.76
N LYS A 202 -42.49 0.64 12.29
CA LYS A 202 -43.81 0.82 12.91
C LYS A 202 -44.85 0.35 11.89
N ARG A 203 -45.53 -0.76 12.16
CA ARG A 203 -46.80 -1.09 11.51
C ARG A 203 -47.91 -0.66 12.46
N SER A 204 -48.44 0.52 12.17
CA SER A 204 -49.81 0.91 12.51
C SER A 204 -50.73 0.45 11.38
N SER A 205 -51.61 -0.51 11.67
CA SER A 205 -52.98 -0.64 11.14
C SER A 205 -53.61 -1.87 11.75
#